data_AF-A0A9D9C1P6-F1
#
_entry.id   AF-A0A9D9C1P6-F1
#
_cell.length_a   1.000
_cell.length_b   1.000
_cell.length_c   1.000
_cell.angle_alpha   90.00
_cell.angle_beta   90.00
_cell.angle_gamma   90.00
#
_symmetry.space_group_name_H-M   'P 1'
#
loop_
_entity.id
_entity.type
_entity.pdbx_description
1 polymer ?
#
loop_
_entity_poly.entity_id
_entity_poly.type
_entity_poly.pdbx_seq_one_letter_code
_entity_poly.pdbx_strand_id
1 'polypeptide(L)'
;GLPLIICFILLSAFLNIFMGSASAKWAILAPVFIPMFMLLDFHPGLTQASFRVGDSVTNVITPMMSYFALIVTYAQRYDEKYGIGTIISLMIPYTLIFLAVWLIVIAVWVFTGLPLGFDGPLYLSSTVG
;
A
#
# COMPACT_ATOMS: atom_id res chain seq x y z
N GLY A 1 6.08 11.91 -12.54
CA GLY A 1 5.08 11.45 -11.56
C GLY A 1 5.18 9.96 -11.26
N LEU A 2 4.87 9.11 -12.25
CA LEU A 2 4.65 7.67 -12.02
C LEU A 2 5.80 6.92 -11.30
N PRO A 3 7.09 7.08 -11.65
CA PRO A 3 8.17 6.41 -10.92
C PRO A 3 8.21 6.75 -9.42
N LEU A 4 7.91 8.01 -9.07
CA LEU A 4 7.88 8.47 -7.68
C LEU A 4 6.71 7.84 -6.91
N ILE A 5 5.55 7.69 -7.55
CA ILE A 5 4.38 7.02 -6.97
C ILE A 5 4.70 5.55 -6.67
N ILE A 6 5.33 4.86 -7.63
CA ILE A 6 5.75 3.46 -7.46
C ILE A 6 6.76 3.35 -6.31
N CYS A 7 7.78 4.20 -6.27
CA CYS A 7 8.74 4.23 -5.16
C CYS A 7 8.05 4.48 -3.81
N PHE A 8 7.04 5.35 -3.75
CA PHE A 8 6.30 5.62 -2.54
C PHE A 8 5.44 4.42 -2.08
N ILE A 9 4.82 3.70 -3.02
CA ILE A 9 4.10 2.45 -2.72
C ILE A 9 5.05 1.42 -2.13
N LEU A 10 6.23 1.23 -2.75
CA LEU A 10 7.25 0.30 -2.27
C LEU A 10 7.79 0.70 -0.89
N LEU A 11 8.02 1.99 -0.65
CA LEU A 11 8.42 2.50 0.66
C LEU A 11 7.35 2.20 1.73
N SER A 12 6.07 2.47 1.44
CA SER A 12 4.97 2.18 2.36
C SER A 12 4.88 0.67 2.65
N ALA A 13 4.96 -0.16 1.62
CA ALA A 13 4.95 -1.62 1.73
C ALA A 13 6.11 -2.15 2.57
N PHE A 14 7.31 -1.57 2.41
CA PHE A 14 8.48 -1.92 3.21
C PHE A 14 8.29 -1.52 4.69
N LEU A 15 7.86 -0.28 4.96
CA LEU A 15 7.62 0.20 6.33
C LEU A 15 6.55 -0.62 7.06
N ASN A 16 5.55 -1.09 6.33
CA ASN A 16 4.47 -1.92 6.89
C ASN A 16 4.97 -3.25 7.48
N ILE A 17 6.11 -3.79 7.03
CA ILE A 17 6.70 -4.99 7.63
C ILE A 17 7.10 -4.74 9.09
N PHE A 18 7.55 -3.53 9.42
CA PHE A 18 8.02 -3.16 10.76
C PHE A 18 6.96 -2.51 11.65
N MET A 19 5.93 -1.91 11.04
CA MET A 19 4.93 -1.13 11.76
C MET A 19 3.53 -1.47 11.26
N GLY A 20 2.78 -2.27 12.01
CA GLY A 20 1.42 -2.69 11.61
C GLY A 20 0.37 -1.57 11.65
N SER A 21 0.62 -0.47 12.37
CA SER A 21 -0.34 0.63 12.48
C SER A 21 -0.34 1.52 11.24
N ALA A 22 -1.41 1.45 10.44
CA ALA A 22 -1.62 2.31 9.27
C ALA A 22 -1.66 3.79 9.65
N SER A 23 -2.35 4.15 10.72
CA SER A 23 -2.46 5.54 11.19
C SER A 23 -1.12 6.10 11.67
N ALA A 24 -0.29 5.29 12.33
CA ALA A 24 1.04 5.73 12.76
C ALA A 24 1.97 6.01 11.57
N LYS A 25 2.02 5.10 10.58
CA LYS A 25 2.80 5.32 9.35
C LYS A 25 2.30 6.53 8.58
N TRP A 26 0.98 6.66 8.43
CA TRP A 26 0.39 7.78 7.70
C TRP A 26 0.66 9.12 8.40
N ALA A 27 0.63 9.18 9.72
CA ALA A 27 0.96 10.40 10.47
C ALA A 27 2.39 10.90 10.21
N ILE A 28 3.33 9.98 9.94
CA ILE A 28 4.72 10.32 9.62
C ILE A 28 4.88 10.67 8.14
N LEU A 29 4.26 9.91 7.24
CA LEU A 29 4.44 10.07 5.80
C LEU A 29 3.62 11.23 5.21
N ALA A 30 2.39 11.44 5.67
CA ALA A 30 1.48 12.41 5.09
C ALA A 30 2.03 13.85 5.06
N PRO A 31 2.60 14.41 6.16
CA PRO A 31 3.12 15.78 6.17
C PRO A 31 4.28 16.03 5.20
N VAL A 32 5.00 14.97 4.80
CA VAL A 32 6.16 15.05 3.90
C VAL A 32 5.73 14.79 2.45
N PHE A 33 5.01 13.71 2.21
CA PHE A 33 4.72 13.24 0.87
C PHE A 33 3.53 13.96 0.23
N ILE A 34 2.51 14.39 1.00
CA ILE A 34 1.37 15.12 0.43
C ILE A 34 1.85 16.42 -0.23
N PRO A 35 2.57 17.34 0.46
CA PRO A 35 3.05 18.56 -0.19
C PRO A 35 3.96 18.28 -1.38
N MET A 36 4.83 17.26 -1.28
CA MET A 36 5.72 16.88 -2.37
C MET A 36 4.96 16.46 -3.64
N PHE A 37 3.91 15.66 -3.53
CA PHE A 37 3.11 15.26 -4.68
C PHE A 37 2.22 16.40 -5.20
N MET A 38 1.75 17.30 -4.33
CA MET A 38 1.03 18.51 -4.75
C MET A 38 1.91 19.45 -5.59
N LEU A 39 3.22 19.55 -5.30
CA LEU A 39 4.17 20.29 -6.15
C LEU A 39 4.31 19.70 -7.56
N LEU A 40 3.95 18.44 -7.74
CA LEU A 40 3.91 17.75 -9.03
C LEU A 40 2.51 17.77 -9.65
N ASP A 41 1.63 18.65 -9.16
CA ASP A 41 0.25 18.86 -9.59
C ASP A 41 -0.70 17.69 -9.28
N PHE A 42 -0.32 16.74 -8.41
CA PHE A 42 -1.21 15.65 -8.01
C PHE A 42 -2.10 16.03 -6.84
N HIS A 43 -3.37 15.61 -6.91
CA HIS A 43 -4.30 15.76 -5.80
C HIS A 43 -3.85 14.91 -4.59
N PRO A 44 -4.00 15.40 -3.33
CA PRO A 44 -3.63 14.67 -2.11
C PRO A 44 -4.23 13.26 -2.01
N GLY A 45 -5.41 13.08 -2.59
CA GLY A 45 -6.08 11.78 -2.69
C GLY A 45 -5.23 10.72 -3.38
N LEU A 46 -4.38 11.09 -4.35
CA LEU A 46 -3.50 10.14 -5.03
C LEU A 46 -2.39 9.64 -4.09
N THR A 47 -1.82 10.55 -3.31
CA THR A 47 -0.82 10.19 -2.28
C THR A 47 -1.45 9.26 -1.24
N GLN A 48 -2.66 9.57 -0.78
CA GLN A 48 -3.38 8.72 0.17
C GLN A 48 -3.70 7.35 -0.44
N ALA A 49 -4.20 7.29 -1.67
CA ALA A 49 -4.48 6.03 -2.36
C ALA A 49 -3.22 5.18 -2.50
N SER A 50 -2.12 5.79 -2.94
CA SER A 50 -0.81 5.12 -3.07
C SER A 50 -0.30 4.58 -1.73
N PHE A 51 -0.45 5.35 -0.65
CA PHE A 51 -0.12 4.88 0.69
C PHE A 51 -0.96 3.66 1.09
N ARG A 52 -2.28 3.70 0.89
CA ARG A 52 -3.19 2.59 1.22
C ARG A 52 -2.88 1.32 0.45
N VAL A 53 -2.49 1.47 -0.82
CA VAL A 53 -2.00 0.34 -1.61
C VAL A 53 -0.78 -0.28 -0.93
N GLY A 54 0.29 0.48 -0.69
CA GLY A 54 1.50 -0.07 -0.06
C GLY A 54 1.26 -0.64 1.34
N ASP A 55 0.47 0.05 2.16
CA ASP A 55 0.10 -0.38 3.52
C ASP A 55 -0.65 -1.72 3.53
N SER A 56 -1.46 -1.99 2.51
CA SER A 56 -2.26 -3.21 2.43
C SER A 56 -1.45 -4.45 2.03
N VAL A 57 -0.48 -4.28 1.13
CA VAL A 57 0.08 -5.40 0.35
C VAL A 57 0.90 -6.35 1.21
N THR A 58 1.66 -5.83 2.19
CA THR A 58 2.55 -6.63 3.03
C THR A 58 1.94 -7.03 4.38
N ASN A 59 0.65 -6.77 4.60
CA ASN A 59 -0.05 -7.08 5.85
C ASN A 59 -0.09 -8.58 6.17
N VAL A 60 -0.10 -9.44 5.16
CA VAL A 60 -0.19 -10.91 5.35
C VAL A 60 1.17 -11.54 5.65
N ILE A 61 2.27 -10.82 5.41
CA ILE A 61 3.64 -11.30 5.67
C ILE A 61 4.28 -10.62 6.88
N THR A 62 3.62 -9.63 7.50
CA THR A 62 4.14 -9.00 8.72
C THR A 62 3.74 -9.78 9.97
N PRO A 63 4.71 -10.26 10.77
CA PRO A 63 4.41 -10.86 12.07
C PRO A 63 3.95 -9.83 13.10
N MET A 64 4.08 -8.53 12.80
CA MET A 64 3.68 -7.43 13.67
C MET A 64 2.17 -7.10 13.57
N MET A 65 1.44 -7.76 12.67
CA MET A 65 -0.02 -7.63 12.61
C MET A 65 -0.66 -8.24 13.85
N SER A 66 -1.58 -7.52 14.49
CA SER A 66 -2.25 -7.96 15.73
C SER A 66 -2.99 -9.30 15.61
N TYR A 67 -3.42 -9.65 14.39
CA TYR A 67 -4.13 -10.91 14.11
C TYR A 67 -3.20 -12.08 13.76
N PHE A 68 -1.89 -11.85 13.61
CA PHE A 68 -0.98 -12.89 13.11
C PHE A 68 -0.93 -14.12 14.02
N ALA A 69 -0.89 -13.93 15.35
CA ALA A 69 -0.92 -15.02 16.31
C ALA A 69 -2.20 -15.87 16.22
N LEU A 70 -3.34 -15.23 15.96
CA LEU A 70 -4.62 -15.90 15.73
C LEU A 70 -4.57 -16.75 14.46
N ILE A 71 -4.03 -16.22 13.36
CA ILE A 71 -3.87 -16.93 12.08
C ILE A 71 -3.00 -18.18 12.26
N VAL A 72 -1.86 -18.06 12.97
CA VAL A 72 -0.99 -19.21 13.29
C VAL A 72 -1.75 -20.27 14.09
N THR A 73 -2.46 -19.85 15.15
CA THR A 73 -3.21 -20.77 16.01
C THR A 73 -4.28 -21.52 15.22
N TYR A 74 -4.99 -20.85 14.31
CA TYR A 74 -5.98 -21.50 13.44
C TYR A 74 -5.33 -22.46 12.43
N ALA A 75 -4.21 -22.09 11.82
CA ALA A 75 -3.49 -22.96 10.89
C ALA A 75 -2.99 -24.24 11.58
N GLN A 76 -2.51 -24.12 12.81
CA GLN A 76 -2.07 -25.25 13.64
C GLN A 76 -3.19 -26.25 13.97
N ARG A 77 -4.46 -25.86 13.87
CA ARG A 77 -5.58 -26.81 14.02
C ARG A 77 -5.70 -27.79 12.85
N TYR A 78 -5.14 -27.46 11.69
CA TYR A 78 -5.15 -28.29 10.49
C TYR A 78 -3.81 -29.02 10.29
N ASP A 79 -2.69 -28.36 10.60
CA ASP A 79 -1.36 -28.96 10.57
C ASP A 79 -0.46 -28.30 11.63
N GLU A 80 -0.10 -29.08 12.66
CA GLU A 80 0.68 -28.63 13.81
C GLU A 80 2.09 -28.11 13.43
N LYS A 81 2.60 -28.45 12.24
CA LYS A 81 3.89 -27.97 11.73
C LYS A 81 3.83 -26.55 11.20
N TYR A 82 2.64 -25.97 11.05
CA TYR A 82 2.51 -24.59 10.58
C TYR A 82 2.98 -23.62 11.66
N GLY A 83 4.11 -22.98 11.41
CA GLY A 83 4.64 -21.90 12.24
C GLY A 83 4.60 -20.56 11.53
N ILE A 84 5.13 -19.53 12.20
CA ILE A 84 5.27 -18.17 11.67
C ILE A 84 5.95 -18.17 10.30
N GLY A 85 7.09 -18.87 10.18
CA GLY A 85 7.85 -18.93 8.94
C GLY A 85 7.12 -19.64 7.80
N THR A 86 6.36 -20.70 8.09
CA THR A 86 5.57 -21.44 7.11
C THR A 86 4.49 -20.55 6.50
N ILE A 87 3.76 -19.81 7.35
CA ILE A 87 2.70 -18.91 6.91
C ILE A 87 3.26 -17.75 6.10
N ILE A 88 4.32 -17.09 6.58
CA ILE A 88 4.96 -16.00 5.84
C ILE A 88 5.45 -16.50 4.48
N SER A 89 6.14 -17.64 4.43
CA SER A 89 6.66 -18.20 3.18
C SER A 89 5.55 -18.54 2.18
N LEU A 90 4.43 -19.08 2.67
CA LEU A 90 3.24 -19.35 1.87
C LEU A 90 2.62 -18.05 1.30
N MET A 91 2.66 -16.95 2.05
CA MET A 91 2.03 -15.68 1.69
C MET A 91 2.92 -14.73 0.85
N ILE A 92 4.24 -14.96 0.77
CA ILE A 92 5.15 -14.19 -0.10
C ILE A 92 4.69 -14.16 -1.57
N PRO A 93 4.40 -15.29 -2.25
CA PRO A 93 3.98 -15.24 -3.65
C PRO A 93 2.67 -14.45 -3.85
N TYR A 94 1.72 -14.58 -2.91
CA TYR A 94 0.48 -13.78 -2.93
C TYR A 94 0.76 -12.29 -2.79
N THR A 95 1.64 -11.92 -1.86
CA THR A 95 2.07 -10.52 -1.65
C THR A 95 2.69 -9.94 -2.92
N LEU A 96 3.59 -10.67 -3.59
CA LEU A 96 4.26 -10.19 -4.80
C LEU A 96 3.30 -10.03 -5.98
N ILE A 97 2.38 -10.99 -6.18
CA ILE A 97 1.37 -10.91 -7.24
C ILE A 97 0.41 -9.75 -6.94
N PHE A 98 -0.05 -9.61 -5.70
CA PHE A 98 -0.95 -8.55 -5.30
C PHE A 98 -0.31 -7.16 -5.43
N LEU A 99 0.98 -7.03 -5.09
CA LEU A 99 1.77 -5.83 -5.34
C LEU A 99 1.78 -5.48 -6.83
N ALA A 100 2.13 -6.44 -7.69
CA ALA A 100 2.23 -6.23 -9.13
C ALA A 100 0.88 -5.78 -9.72
N VAL A 101 -0.22 -6.45 -9.34
CA VAL A 101 -1.58 -6.08 -9.76
C VAL A 101 -1.90 -4.64 -9.33
N TRP A 102 -1.62 -4.28 -8.08
CA TRP A 102 -1.89 -2.93 -7.59
C TRP A 102 -1.05 -1.85 -8.28
N LEU A 103 0.22 -2.14 -8.57
CA LEU A 103 1.08 -1.22 -9.33
C LEU A 103 0.52 -1.00 -10.74
N ILE A 104 0.01 -2.05 -11.38
CA ILE A 104 -0.66 -1.94 -12.69
C ILE A 104 -1.92 -1.10 -12.57
N VAL A 105 -2.77 -1.35 -11.56
CA VAL A 105 -4.01 -0.59 -11.33
C VAL A 105 -3.71 0.89 -11.16
N ILE A 106 -2.75 1.26 -10.31
CA ILE A 106 -2.35 2.66 -10.11
C ILE A 106 -1.76 3.26 -11.38
N ALA A 107 -0.92 2.53 -12.11
CA ALA A 107 -0.35 3.02 -13.36
C ALA A 107 -1.42 3.31 -14.41
N VAL A 108 -2.40 2.40 -14.58
CA VAL A 108 -3.54 2.58 -15.47
C VAL A 108 -4.42 3.75 -15.01
N TRP A 109 -4.64 3.92 -13.70
CA TRP A 109 -5.42 5.03 -13.15
C TRP A 109 -4.77 6.38 -13.47
N VAL A 110 -3.46 6.47 -13.24
CA VAL A 110 -2.69 7.70 -13.52
C VAL A 110 -2.64 7.98 -15.03
N PHE A 111 -2.54 6.95 -15.86
CA PHE A 111 -2.54 7.09 -17.32
C PHE A 111 -3.90 7.56 -17.87
N THR A 112 -4.99 7.04 -17.32
CA THR A 112 -6.36 7.38 -17.75
C THR A 112 -6.83 8.73 -17.21
N GLY A 113 -6.17 9.29 -16.20
CA GLY A 113 -6.55 10.59 -15.64
C GLY A 113 -7.87 10.58 -14.86
N LEU A 114 -8.40 9.39 -14.54
CA LEU A 114 -9.71 9.26 -13.90
C LEU A 114 -9.71 9.91 -12.51
N PRO A 115 -10.82 10.58 -12.12
CA PRO A 115 -10.96 11.09 -10.77
C PRO A 115 -10.90 9.93 -9.78
N LEU A 116 -10.25 10.18 -8.64
CA LEU A 116 -10.11 9.20 -7.55
C LEU A 116 -11.39 9.04 -6.73
N GLY A 117 -12.31 10.01 -6.84
CA GLY A 117 -13.61 10.01 -6.19
C GLY A 117 -14.40 11.26 -6.54
N PHE A 118 -15.58 11.41 -5.93
CA PHE A 118 -16.34 12.66 -6.02
C PHE A 118 -15.51 13.81 -5.48
N ASP A 119 -15.40 14.88 -6.26
CA ASP A 119 -14.56 16.05 -5.95
C ASP A 119 -13.08 15.69 -5.69
N GLY A 120 -12.61 14.58 -6.27
CA GLY A 120 -11.23 14.12 -6.18
C GLY A 120 -10.60 14.01 -7.56
N PRO A 121 -10.36 15.14 -8.27
CA PRO A 121 -9.65 15.10 -9.54
C PRO A 121 -8.26 14.48 -9.35
N LEU A 122 -7.68 13.91 -10.41
CA LEU A 122 -6.33 13.36 -10.30
C LEU A 122 -5.28 14.47 -10.17
N TYR A 123 -5.51 15.59 -10.87
CA TYR A 123 -4.63 16.77 -10.90
C TYR A 123 -5.28 17.96 -10.21
N LEU A 124 -4.48 18.83 -9.58
CA LEU A 124 -4.96 20.03 -8.88
C LEU A 124 -5.30 21.15 -9.86
N SER A 125 -4.45 21.35 -10.86
CA SER A 125 -4.68 22.29 -11.95
C SER A 125 -5.50 21.58 -13.02
N SER A 126 -6.70 22.08 -13.32
CA SER A 126 -7.44 21.65 -14.52
C SER A 126 -6.71 22.13 -15.78
N THR A 127 -5.57 21.54 -16.11
CA THR A 127 -4.84 21.84 -17.35
C THR A 127 -5.42 20.97 -18.47
N VAL A 128 -6.68 21.26 -18.81
CA VAL A 128 -7.20 21.11 -20.17
C VAL A 128 -7.71 22.51 -20.54
N GLY A 129 -6.77 23.32 -21.01
CA GLY A 129 -7.02 24.46 -21.90
C GLY A 129 -6.43 24.10 -23.25
#